data_AF-A0A3B8UBT0-F1
#
_entry.id   AF-A0A3B8UBT0-F1
#
_cell.length_a   1.000
_cell.length_b   1.000
_cell.length_c   1.000
_cell.angle_alpha   90.00
_cell.angle_beta   90.00
_cell.angle_gamma   90.00
#
_symmetry.space_group_name_H-M   'P 1'
#
loop_
_entity.id
_entity.type
_entity.pdbx_description
1 polymer ?
#
loop_
_entity_poly.entity_id
_entity_poly.type
_entity_poly.pdbx_seq_one_letter_code
_entity_poly.pdbx_strand_id
1 'polypeptide(L)'
;GRLAALILSSENAMAVEKVARDLAEAIPNAERLEVYGPADAPLALVRGRRRKRLLVRADRDVNLQAFLRAWLARVKVPASVRLTVDVDPYSFL
;
A
#
# COMPACT_ATOMS: atom_id res chain seq x y z
N GLY A 1 3.61 -15.31 -9.66
CA GLY A 1 2.58 -14.78 -8.75
C GLY A 1 1.99 -13.52 -9.35
N ARG A 2 1.10 -12.87 -8.60
CA ARG A 2 0.61 -11.52 -8.87
C ARG A 2 1.27 -10.56 -7.90
N LEU A 3 1.43 -9.32 -8.32
CA LEU A 3 1.99 -8.29 -7.44
C LEU A 3 1.04 -7.09 -7.39
N ALA A 4 1.03 -6.39 -6.26
CA ALA A 4 0.40 -5.09 -6.19
C ALA A 4 1.21 -4.14 -5.30
N ALA A 5 1.26 -2.87 -5.69
CA ALA A 5 1.83 -1.81 -4.88
C ALA A 5 0.72 -0.88 -4.38
N LEU A 6 0.69 -0.63 -3.07
CA LEU A 6 -0.09 0.43 -2.47
C LEU A 6 0.84 1.63 -2.29
N ILE A 7 0.45 2.79 -2.80
CA ILE A 7 1.23 4.01 -2.72
C ILE A 7 0.41 5.07 -1.99
N LEU A 8 0.91 5.53 -0.85
CA LEU A 8 0.36 6.63 -0.07
C LEU A 8 1.15 7.90 -0.36
N SER A 9 0.46 9.03 -0.56
CA SER A 9 1.10 10.31 -0.86
C SER A 9 0.31 11.50 -0.28
N SER A 10 1.00 12.36 0.48
CA SER A 10 0.46 13.62 1.01
C SER A 10 1.56 14.66 1.24
N GLU A 11 1.18 15.92 1.36
CA GLU A 11 2.04 16.98 1.92
C GLU A 11 2.12 16.86 3.45
N ASN A 12 1.11 16.24 4.08
CA ASN A 12 1.12 15.97 5.51
C ASN A 12 1.82 14.63 5.79
N ALA A 13 3.09 14.70 6.21
CA ALA A 13 3.91 13.53 6.53
C ALA A 13 3.31 12.68 7.67
N MET A 14 2.74 13.31 8.71
CA MET A 14 2.13 12.61 9.84
C MET A 14 0.91 11.80 9.41
N ALA A 15 0.07 12.36 8.53
CA ALA A 15 -1.10 11.65 8.02
C ALA A 15 -0.71 10.42 7.18
N VAL A 16 0.31 10.53 6.33
CA VAL A 16 0.81 9.40 5.53
C VAL A 16 1.37 8.30 6.43
N GLU A 17 2.19 8.68 7.41
CA GLU A 17 2.78 7.71 8.35
C GLU A 17 1.70 6.99 9.16
N LYS A 18 0.69 7.73 9.63
CA LYS A 18 -0.44 7.14 10.35
C LYS A 18 -1.19 6.13 9.49
N VAL A 19 -1.60 6.51 8.28
CA VAL A 19 -2.34 5.61 7.38
C VAL A 19 -1.50 4.39 7.00
N ALA A 20 -0.18 4.56 6.80
CA ALA A 20 0.71 3.45 6.49
C ALA A 20 0.78 2.44 7.63
N ARG A 21 0.87 2.91 8.88
CA ARG A 21 0.81 2.04 10.07
C ARG A 21 -0.54 1.38 10.25
N ASP A 22 -1.63 2.14 10.14
CA ASP A 22 -2.99 1.60 10.25
C ASP A 22 -3.22 0.48 9.23
N LEU A 23 -2.73 0.64 7.98
CA LEU A 23 -2.79 -0.43 6.97
C LEU A 23 -1.95 -1.64 7.35
N ALA A 24 -0.73 -1.45 7.85
CA ALA A 24 0.15 -2.54 8.26
C ALA A 24 -0.45 -3.36 9.42
N GLU A 25 -1.09 -2.70 10.37
CA GLU A 25 -1.77 -3.35 11.50
C GLU A 25 -3.06 -4.06 11.08
N ALA A 26 -3.73 -3.57 10.03
CA ALA A 26 -5.00 -4.10 9.55
C ALA A 26 -4.89 -5.22 8.51
N ILE A 27 -3.67 -5.71 8.20
CA ILE A 27 -3.45 -6.77 7.20
C ILE A 27 -4.31 -8.01 7.55
N PRO A 28 -5.20 -8.45 6.65
CA PRO A 28 -5.94 -9.69 6.86
C PRO A 28 -5.03 -10.90 6.85
N ASN A 29 -5.33 -11.88 7.70
CA ASN A 29 -4.74 -13.21 7.58
C ASN A 29 -5.08 -13.78 6.21
N ALA A 30 -4.07 -14.15 5.44
CA ALA A 30 -4.21 -14.75 4.13
C ALA A 30 -3.10 -15.78 3.93
N GLU A 31 -3.45 -16.93 3.36
CA GLU A 31 -2.47 -17.92 2.93
C GLU A 31 -1.99 -17.60 1.51
N ARG A 32 -0.76 -17.99 1.20
CA ARG A 32 -0.17 -17.86 -0.16
C ARG A 32 -0.09 -16.42 -0.67
N LEU A 33 -0.05 -15.48 0.27
CA LEU A 33 0.11 -14.06 0.04
C LEU A 33 1.01 -13.47 1.14
N GLU A 34 1.82 -12.51 0.76
CA GLU A 34 2.73 -11.78 1.66
C GLU A 34 2.58 -10.28 1.42
N VAL A 35 2.69 -9.51 2.50
CA VAL A 35 2.71 -8.06 2.46
C VAL A 35 4.05 -7.57 3.01
N TYR A 36 4.70 -6.66 2.29
CA TYR A 36 5.98 -6.07 2.64
C TYR A 36 5.84 -4.56 2.85
N GLY A 37 6.62 -4.01 3.77
CA GLY A 37 6.57 -2.60 4.16
C GLY A 37 5.75 -2.37 5.44
N PRO A 38 5.38 -1.12 5.75
CA PRO A 38 5.48 0.08 4.92
C PRO A 38 6.92 0.56 4.77
N ALA A 39 7.33 0.84 3.53
CA ALA A 39 8.65 1.37 3.20
C ALA A 39 8.57 2.84 2.77
N ASP A 40 9.61 3.60 3.08
CA ASP A 40 9.83 4.90 2.47
C ASP A 40 10.05 4.74 0.97
N ALA A 41 9.47 5.66 0.19
CA ALA A 41 9.80 5.72 -1.23
C ALA A 41 11.25 6.24 -1.40
N PRO A 42 12.06 5.64 -2.28
CA PRO A 42 13.49 5.98 -2.47
C PRO A 42 13.75 7.40 -3.02
N LEU A 43 12.71 8.22 -3.20
CA LEU A 43 12.80 9.64 -3.52
C LEU A 43 12.10 10.43 -2.41
N ALA A 44 12.84 10.78 -1.36
CA ALA A 44 12.36 11.66 -0.31
C ALA A 44 12.14 13.06 -0.90
N LEU A 45 10.88 13.49 -0.99
CA LEU A 45 10.37 14.72 -1.61
C LEU A 45 10.38 14.77 -3.15
N VAL A 46 9.33 14.22 -3.77
CA VAL A 46 8.88 14.74 -5.07
C VAL A 46 7.90 15.88 -4.78
N ARG A 47 8.37 17.14 -4.93
CA ARG A 47 7.54 18.35 -4.81
C ARG A 47 6.85 18.52 -3.44
N GLY A 48 7.58 18.33 -2.34
CA GLY A 48 7.04 18.54 -0.98
C GLY A 48 6.09 17.44 -0.46
N ARG A 49 5.84 16.38 -1.24
CA ARG A 49 4.98 15.27 -0.82
C ARG A 49 5.78 14.13 -0.22
N ARG A 50 5.35 13.64 0.95
CA ARG A 50 5.85 12.40 1.56
C ARG A 50 5.12 11.21 0.95
N ARG A 51 5.86 10.13 0.72
CA ARG A 51 5.34 8.90 0.14
C ARG A 51 5.75 7.66 0.93
N LYS A 52 4.81 6.75 1.09
CA LYS A 52 5.00 5.41 1.65
C LYS A 52 4.46 4.37 0.68
N ARG A 53 5.07 3.19 0.66
CA ARG A 53 4.59 2.07 -0.14
C ARG A 53 4.45 0.80 0.68
N LEU A 54 3.45 0.00 0.33
CA LEU A 54 3.36 -1.41 0.73
C LEU A 54 3.34 -2.25 -0.55
N LEU A 55 3.99 -3.40 -0.51
CA LEU A 55 4.02 -4.35 -1.62
C LEU A 55 3.27 -5.61 -1.22
N VAL A 56 2.44 -6.12 -2.12
CA VAL A 56 1.72 -7.37 -1.94
C VAL A 56 2.23 -8.36 -3.00
N ARG A 57 2.65 -9.54 -2.56
CA ARG A 57 3.01 -10.67 -3.42
C ARG A 57 2.06 -11.81 -3.15
N ALA A 58 1.43 -12.32 -4.19
CA ALA A 58 0.50 -13.43 -4.08
C ALA A 58 0.82 -14.50 -5.12
N ASP A 59 0.42 -15.74 -4.83
CA ASP A 59 0.47 -16.81 -5.83
C ASP A 59 -0.52 -16.53 -6.99
N ARG A 60 -0.34 -17.23 -8.11
CA ARG A 60 -1.06 -16.92 -9.37
C ARG A 60 -2.58 -17.15 -9.25
N ASP A 61 -2.98 -18.08 -8.38
CA ASP A 61 -4.35 -18.54 -8.14
C ASP A 61 -5.04 -17.81 -6.98
N VAL A 62 -4.33 -16.95 -6.24
CA VAL A 62 -4.91 -16.13 -5.18
C VAL A 62 -5.69 -14.95 -5.78
N ASN A 63 -6.90 -14.72 -5.26
CA ASN A 63 -7.72 -13.56 -5.62
C ASN A 63 -7.21 -12.28 -4.94
N LEU A 64 -6.15 -11.69 -5.51
CA LEU A 64 -5.50 -10.49 -5.00
C LEU A 64 -6.46 -9.29 -4.89
N GLN A 65 -7.41 -9.14 -5.82
CA GLN A 65 -8.36 -8.02 -5.77
C GLN A 65 -9.33 -8.13 -4.59
N ALA A 66 -9.84 -9.33 -4.30
CA ALA A 66 -10.71 -9.55 -3.15
C ALA A 66 -9.97 -9.27 -1.84
N PHE A 67 -8.72 -9.73 -1.72
CA PHE A 67 -7.85 -9.43 -0.59
C PHE A 67 -7.66 -7.91 -0.42
N LEU A 68 -7.27 -7.20 -1.48
CA LEU A 68 -7.05 -5.75 -1.44
C LEU A 68 -8.31 -4.99 -1.02
N ARG A 69 -9.48 -5.35 -1.55
CA ARG A 69 -10.76 -4.72 -1.16
C ARG A 69 -11.07 -4.93 0.32
N ALA A 70 -10.94 -6.17 0.80
CA ALA A 70 -11.18 -6.50 2.20
C ALA A 70 -10.20 -5.79 3.14
N TRP A 71 -8.93 -5.68 2.75
CA TRP A 71 -7.92 -4.98 3.52
C TRP A 71 -8.16 -3.48 3.57
N LEU A 72 -8.38 -2.84 2.41
CA LEU A 72 -8.56 -1.38 2.32
C LEU A 72 -9.85 -0.91 3.00
N ALA A 73 -10.88 -1.77 3.10
CA ALA A 73 -12.11 -1.45 3.83
C ALA A 73 -11.90 -1.30 5.35
N ARG A 74 -10.80 -1.81 5.91
CA ARG A 74 -10.51 -1.77 7.36
C ARG A 74 -9.92 -0.43 7.83
N VAL A 75 -9.43 0.39 6.91
CA VAL A 75 -8.71 1.62 7.24
C VAL A 75 -9.38 2.81 6.58
N LYS A 76 -9.73 3.82 7.37
CA LYS A 76 -10.25 5.09 6.85
C LYS A 76 -9.10 5.96 6.37
N VAL A 77 -8.99 6.13 5.06
CA VAL A 77 -8.01 7.05 4.47
C VAL A 77 -8.60 8.47 4.45
N PRO A 78 -7.95 9.46 5.09
CA PRO A 78 -8.41 10.85 5.06
C PRO A 78 -8.21 11.45 3.67
N ALA A 79 -9.06 12.42 3.29
CA ALA A 79 -9.01 13.06 1.98
C ALA A 79 -7.67 13.76 1.65
N SER A 80 -6.89 14.14 2.68
CA SER A 80 -5.55 14.71 2.51
C SER A 80 -4.50 13.68 2.07
N VAL A 81 -4.80 12.38 2.16
CA VAL A 81 -3.90 11.29 1.76
C VAL A 81 -4.44 10.63 0.50
N ARG A 82 -3.64 10.67 -0.57
CA ARG A 82 -3.94 9.90 -1.78
C ARG A 82 -3.41 8.48 -1.60
N LEU A 83 -4.29 7.49 -1.75
CA LEU A 83 -3.95 6.08 -1.86
C LEU A 83 -4.13 5.64 -3.32
N THR A 84 -3.08 5.12 -3.93
CA THR A 84 -3.12 4.49 -5.26
C THR A 84 -2.80 3.02 -5.11
N VAL A 85 -3.50 2.17 -5.87
CA VAL A 85 -3.22 0.74 -5.97
C VAL A 85 -2.81 0.45 -7.41
N ASP A 86 -1.63 -0.13 -7.58
CA ASP A 86 -1.11 -0.57 -8.87
C ASP A 86 -1.00 -2.09 -8.85
N VAL A 87 -1.71 -2.78 -9.75
CA VAL A 87 -1.76 -4.25 -9.79
C VAL A 87 -1.00 -4.71 -11.03
N ASP A 88 -0.07 -5.63 -10.84
CA ASP A 88 0.90 -6.12 -11.82
C ASP A 88 1.69 -4.97 -12.50
N PRO A 89 2.37 -4.10 -11.72
CA PRO A 89 3.10 -2.97 -12.27
C PRO A 89 4.24 -3.44 -13.17
N TYR A 90 4.38 -2.77 -14.32
CA TYR A 90 5.40 -3.08 -15.32
C TYR A 90 6.84 -2.77 -14.84
N SER A 91 7.00 -1.98 -13.76
CA SER A 91 8.29 -1.65 -13.12
C SER A 91 8.12 -1.35 -11.62
N PHE A 92 8.99 -1.91 -10.78
CA PHE A 92 9.09 -1.62 -9.33
C PHE A 92 10.20 -0.62 -8.96
N LEU A 93 10.95 -0.17 -9.97
CA LEU A 93 12.03 0.83 -9.87
C LEU A 93 11.47 2.24 -9.73
#